data_AF-A0A0A8WK98-F1
#
_entry.id   AF-A0A0A8WK98-F1
#
_cell.length_a   1.000
_cell.length_b   1.000
_cell.length_c   1.000
_cell.angle_alpha   90.00
_cell.angle_beta   90.00
_cell.angle_gamma   90.00
#
_symmetry.space_group_name_H-M   'P 1'
#
loop_
_entity.id
_entity.type
_entity.pdbx_description
1 polymer ?
#
loop_
_entity_poly.entity_id
_entity_poly.type
_entity_poly.pdbx_seq_one_letter_code
_entity_poly.pdbx_strand_id
1 'polypeptide(L)'
;MEKVTYVSVASNYNRRDGDDWKTDTHWNSVVCFPKIAAQVENAEEGDLVHITGRTRENSHSGDAGIVYKTELIADSFSILARKMGEQDN
;
A
#
# COMPACT_ATOMS: atom_id res chain seq x y z
N MET A 1 0.02 -22.47 -9.48
CA MET A 1 0.51 -21.12 -9.79
C MET A 1 0.79 -20.44 -8.47
N GLU A 2 2.01 -19.95 -8.29
CA GLU A 2 2.35 -19.10 -7.16
C GLU A 2 1.51 -17.80 -7.23
N LYS A 3 0.80 -17.47 -6.13
CA LYS A 3 -0.16 -16.36 -6.09
C LYS A 3 0.56 -15.03 -5.82
N VAL A 4 0.32 -14.04 -6.68
CA VAL A 4 0.74 -12.64 -6.46
C VAL A 4 -0.41 -11.91 -5.75
N THR A 5 -0.09 -11.18 -4.69
CA THR A 5 -1.04 -10.36 -3.94
C THR A 5 -0.81 -8.88 -4.23
N TYR A 6 -1.88 -8.13 -4.45
CA TYR A 6 -1.83 -6.68 -4.64
C TYR A 6 -2.39 -6.01 -3.39
N VAL A 7 -1.64 -5.05 -2.84
CA VAL A 7 -2.00 -4.31 -1.63
C VAL A 7 -2.03 -2.82 -1.96
N SER A 8 -3.05 -2.12 -1.46
CA SER A 8 -3.13 -0.66 -1.50
C SER A 8 -2.74 -0.11 -0.14
N VAL A 9 -1.78 0.81 -0.09
CA VAL A 9 -1.26 1.38 1.16
C VAL A 9 -1.45 2.89 1.17
N ALA A 10 -2.25 3.36 2.12
CA ALA A 10 -2.43 4.79 2.35
C ALA A 10 -1.24 5.39 3.08
N SER A 11 -0.81 6.58 2.66
CA SER A 11 0.15 7.42 3.37
C SER A 11 -0.44 8.82 3.48
N ASN A 12 -0.64 9.28 4.72
CA ASN A 12 -1.25 10.57 4.99
C ASN A 12 -0.17 11.64 5.14
N TYR A 13 -0.23 12.65 4.28
CA TYR A 13 0.62 13.81 4.33
C TYR A 13 -0.19 15.00 4.84
N ASN A 14 -0.02 15.32 6.12
CA ASN A 14 -0.64 16.51 6.69
C ASN A 14 0.15 17.74 6.25
N ARG A 15 -0.50 18.65 5.54
CA ARG A 15 0.07 19.92 5.10
C ARG A 15 -0.72 21.09 5.65
N ARG A 16 -0.01 22.14 6.03
CA ARG A 16 -0.63 23.41 6.39
C ARG A 16 -1.03 24.14 5.11
N ASP A 17 -2.26 24.64 5.09
CA ASP A 17 -2.83 25.41 4.00
C ASP A 17 -3.43 26.69 4.60
N GLY A 18 -2.60 27.75 4.68
CA GLY A 18 -2.93 28.95 5.45
C GLY A 18 -3.01 28.66 6.96
N ASP A 19 -4.19 28.90 7.55
CA ASP A 19 -4.45 28.65 8.96
C ASP A 19 -5.02 27.24 9.23
N ASP A 20 -5.36 26.48 8.17
CA ASP A 20 -5.94 25.15 8.28
C ASP A 20 -4.90 24.03 8.09
N TRP A 21 -5.18 22.87 8.67
CA TRP A 21 -4.50 21.62 8.35
C TRP A 21 -5.33 20.80 7.37
N LYS A 22 -4.71 20.34 6.29
CA LYS A 22 -5.32 19.41 5.33
C LYS A 22 -4.54 18.11 5.32
N THR A 23 -5.27 17.00 5.28
CA THR A 23 -4.69 15.68 5.05
C THR A 23 -4.79 15.34 3.58
N ASP A 24 -3.63 15.10 2.96
CA ASP A 24 -3.55 14.55 1.61
C ASP A 24 -3.19 13.07 1.71
N THR A 25 -4.12 12.18 1.35
CA THR A 25 -3.94 10.73 1.43
C THR A 25 -3.46 10.20 0.08
N HIS A 26 -2.25 9.66 0.07
CA HIS A 26 -1.65 9.03 -1.11
C HIS A 26 -1.85 7.52 -1.05
N TRP A 27 -2.50 6.96 -2.07
CA TRP A 27 -2.71 5.52 -2.20
C TRP A 27 -1.63 4.91 -3.09
N ASN A 28 -0.76 4.11 -2.47
CA ASN A 28 0.35 3.45 -3.14
C ASN A 28 -0.02 2.02 -3.50
N SER A 29 0.22 1.64 -4.75
CA SER A 29 0.02 0.26 -5.20
C SER A 29 1.26 -0.58 -4.97
N VAL A 30 1.12 -1.68 -4.23
CA VAL A 30 2.20 -2.60 -3.88
C VAL A 30 1.91 -3.98 -4.47
N VAL A 31 2.93 -4.56 -5.13
CA VAL A 31 2.88 -5.92 -5.67
C VAL A 31 3.72 -6.83 -4.80
N CYS A 32 3.07 -7.85 -4.23
CA CYS A 32 3.68 -8.79 -3.30
C CYS A 32 3.81 -10.17 -3.96
N PHE A 33 5.06 -10.57 -4.20
CA PHE A 33 5.39 -11.89 -4.73
C PHE A 33 5.42 -12.96 -3.63
N PRO A 34 5.30 -14.25 -3.97
CA PRO A 34 5.19 -15.38 -3.03
C PRO A 34 6.22 -15.41 -1.90
N LYS A 35 7.43 -14.89 -2.15
CA LYS A 35 8.51 -14.78 -1.15
C LYS A 35 8.07 -14.07 0.14
N ILE A 36 7.13 -13.14 0.06
CA ILE A 36 6.61 -12.37 1.21
C ILE A 36 5.13 -12.65 1.50
N ALA A 37 4.55 -13.69 0.89
CA ALA A 37 3.11 -13.96 0.98
C ALA A 37 2.67 -14.19 2.44
N ALA A 38 3.46 -14.92 3.23
CA ALA A 38 3.13 -15.18 4.63
C ALA A 38 2.98 -13.89 5.46
N GLN A 39 3.85 -12.89 5.26
CA GLN A 39 3.76 -11.62 5.98
C GLN A 39 2.53 -10.82 5.55
N VAL A 40 2.19 -10.85 4.26
CA VAL A 40 1.02 -10.15 3.70
C VAL A 40 -0.29 -10.81 4.14
N GLU A 41 -0.34 -12.15 4.16
CA GLU A 41 -1.50 -12.92 4.64
C GLU A 41 -1.76 -12.71 6.13
N ASN A 42 -0.73 -12.40 6.90
CA ASN A 42 -0.85 -12.06 8.32
C ASN A 42 -1.29 -10.61 8.54
N ALA A 43 -1.34 -9.76 7.53
CA ALA A 43 -1.72 -8.35 7.66
C ALA A 43 -3.23 -8.17 7.49
N GLU A 44 -3.79 -7.20 8.20
CA GLU A 44 -5.21 -6.82 8.11
C GLU A 44 -5.36 -5.36 7.66
N GLU A 45 -6.54 -5.01 7.17
CA GLU A 45 -6.85 -3.62 6.82
C GLU A 45 -6.74 -2.72 8.07
N GLY A 46 -5.96 -1.65 7.94
CA GLY A 46 -5.68 -0.71 9.03
C GLY A 46 -4.40 -0.99 9.81
N ASP A 47 -3.71 -2.10 9.53
CA ASP A 47 -2.37 -2.32 10.07
C ASP A 47 -1.39 -1.26 9.54
N LEU A 48 -0.55 -0.75 10.44
CA LEU A 48 0.58 0.08 10.04
C LEU A 48 1.70 -0.83 9.54
N VAL A 49 2.14 -0.63 8.31
CA VAL A 49 3.11 -1.50 7.64
C VAL A 49 4.37 -0.73 7.21
N HIS A 50 5.48 -1.45 7.12
CA HIS A 50 6.72 -1.02 6.50
C HIS A 50 7.06 -1.94 5.34
N ILE A 51 7.27 -1.35 4.17
CA ILE A 51 7.49 -2.07 2.92
C ILE A 51 8.71 -1.47 2.25
N THR A 52 9.66 -2.31 1.88
CA THR A 52 10.78 -1.91 1.01
C THR A 52 10.68 -2.67 -0.30
N GLY A 53 11.13 -2.03 -1.37
CA GLY A 53 10.99 -2.60 -2.68
C GLY A 53 11.58 -1.70 -3.75
N ARG A 54 11.24 -2.01 -4.99
CA ARG A 54 11.66 -1.25 -6.17
C ARG A 54 10.44 -0.65 -6.85
N THR A 55 10.52 0.63 -7.14
CA THR A 55 9.51 1.32 -7.96
C THR A 55 9.58 0.77 -9.38
N ARG A 56 8.40 0.51 -9.96
CA ARG A 56 8.25 0.06 -11.34
C ARG A 56 7.10 0.79 -12.00
N GLU A 57 7.38 1.34 -13.17
CA GLU A 57 6.34 1.80 -14.07
C GLU A 57 5.78 0.62 -14.84
N ASN A 58 4.47 0.59 -14.98
CA ASN A 58 3.74 -0.41 -15.71
C ASN A 58 2.70 0.30 -16.59
N SER A 59 2.38 -0.32 -17.72
CA SER A 59 1.35 0.17 -18.61
C SER A 59 0.54 -0.98 -19.16
N HIS A 60 -0.78 -0.85 -19.19
CA HIS A 60 -1.63 -1.81 -19.87
C HIS A 60 -2.66 -1.09 -20.74
N SER A 61 -3.09 -1.75 -21.82
CA SER A 61 -4.23 -1.27 -22.59
C SER A 61 -5.51 -1.52 -21.81
N GLY A 62 -6.31 -0.47 -21.64
CA GLY A 62 -7.70 -0.55 -21.18
C GLY A 62 -8.64 0.01 -22.23
N ASP A 63 -9.94 -0.04 -21.97
CA ASP A 63 -10.98 0.39 -22.92
C ASP A 63 -10.85 1.86 -23.33
N ALA A 64 -10.27 2.70 -22.47
CA ALA A 64 -10.05 4.14 -22.72
C ALA A 64 -8.64 4.48 -23.23
N GLY A 65 -7.79 3.49 -23.54
CA GLY A 65 -6.41 3.69 -23.99
C GLY A 65 -5.37 3.09 -23.04
N ILE A 66 -4.11 3.51 -23.17
CA ILE A 66 -3.00 3.03 -22.34
C ILE A 66 -3.11 3.66 -20.94
N VAL A 67 -3.23 2.82 -19.92
CA VAL A 67 -3.21 3.22 -18.52
C VAL A 67 -1.81 3.01 -17.99
N TYR A 68 -1.19 4.10 -17.50
CA TYR A 68 0.10 4.05 -16.80
C TYR A 68 -0.11 3.96 -15.30
N LYS A 69 0.68 3.13 -14.64
CA LYS A 69 0.64 2.93 -13.20
C LYS A 69 2.06 2.80 -12.66
N THR A 70 2.33 3.50 -11.57
CA THR A 70 3.54 3.31 -10.79
C THR A 70 3.23 2.37 -9.62
N GLU A 71 4.00 1.31 -9.49
CA GLU A 71 3.82 0.29 -8.46
C GLU A 71 5.13 0.08 -7.70
N LEU A 72 5.03 -0.30 -6.43
CA LEU A 72 6.16 -0.77 -5.63
C LEU A 72 6.19 -2.31 -5.67
N ILE A 73 7.22 -2.89 -6.26
CA ILE A 73 7.46 -4.32 -6.17
C ILE A 73 8.15 -4.61 -4.85
N ALA A 74 7.44 -5.25 -3.92
CA ALA A 74 7.92 -5.45 -2.57
C ALA A 74 9.01 -6.53 -2.48
N ASP A 75 10.15 -6.15 -1.90
CA ASP A 75 11.24 -7.05 -1.52
C ASP A 75 11.13 -7.48 -0.05
N SER A 76 10.53 -6.64 0.80
CA SER A 76 10.17 -6.94 2.20
C SER A 76 8.83 -6.34 2.61
N PHE A 77 8.15 -6.98 3.57
CA PHE A 77 6.89 -6.52 4.16
C PHE A 77 6.91 -6.81 5.66
N SER A 78 6.60 -5.81 6.48
CA SER A 78 6.56 -5.94 7.95
C SER A 78 5.37 -5.17 8.51
N ILE A 79 4.72 -5.73 9.52
CA ILE A 79 3.66 -5.06 10.27
C ILE A 79 4.33 -4.37 11.45
N LEU A 80 4.26 -3.03 11.48
CA LEU A 80 4.83 -2.21 12.55
C LEU A 80 3.87 -2.09 13.75
N ALA A 81 2.58 -1.95 13.47
CA ALA A 81 1.54 -1.92 14.49
C ALA A 81 0.26 -2.53 13.94
N ARG A 82 -0.45 -3.28 14.79
CA ARG A 82 -1.78 -3.78 14.45
C ARG A 82 -2.78 -2.64 14.53
N LYS A 83 -3.82 -2.70 13.70
CA LYS A 83 -5.01 -1.86 13.91
C LYS A 83 -5.40 -2.00 15.39
N MET A 84 -5.44 -0.89 16.11
CA MET A 84 -5.88 -0.90 17.50
C MET A 84 -7.34 -1.35 17.48
N GLY A 85 -7.62 -2.51 18.09
CA GLY A 85 -9.01 -2.92 18.27
C GLY A 85 -9.74 -1.81 19.02
N GLU A 86 -10.94 -1.45 18.56
CA GLU A 86 -11.93 -0.84 19.45
C GLU A 86 -12.09 -1.82 20.61
N GLN A 87 -11.42 -1.56 21.72
CA GLN A 87 -11.91 -2.06 23.00
C GLN A 87 -13.16 -1.24 23.26
N ASP A 88 -14.30 -1.82 22.90
CA ASP A 88 -15.61 -1.40 23.38
C ASP A 88 -15.53 -1.22 24.91
N ASN A 89 -15.65 0.02 25.37
CA ASN A 89 -15.96 0.35 26.77
C ASN A 89 -17.46 0.36 26.97
#